data_AF-A0A353EZB1-F1
#
_entry.id   AF-A0A353EZB1-F1
#
_cell.length_a   1.000
_cell.length_b   1.000
_cell.length_c   1.000
_cell.angle_alpha   90.00
_cell.angle_beta   90.00
_cell.angle_gamma   90.00
#
_symmetry.space_group_name_H-M   'P 1'
#
loop_
_entity.id
_entity.type
_entity.pdbx_description
1 polymer ?
#
loop_
_entity_poly.entity_id
_entity_poly.type
_entity_poly.pdbx_seq_one_letter_code
_entity_poly.pdbx_strand_id
1 'polypeptide(L)' 'MENRPDEKEEMKETLRQVYGILTEKGYNPIGQIVGYLLSEDPTYITNCAGARALIRRVDRDELMGELVRTYLGLEG' A
#
# COMPACT_ATOMS: atom_id res chain seq x y z
N MET A 1 -5.94 -14.32 17.59
CA MET A 1 -6.18 -12.97 17.03
C MET A 1 -6.92 -13.20 15.73
N GLU A 2 -8.20 -12.86 15.72
CA GLU A 2 -9.10 -13.06 14.59
C GLU A 2 -8.80 -11.98 13.55
N ASN A 3 -8.20 -12.36 12.41
CA ASN A 3 -8.10 -11.47 11.26
C ASN A 3 -9.52 -11.18 10.79
N ARG A 4 -10.03 -9.99 11.08
CA ARG A 4 -11.34 -9.57 10.60
C ARG A 4 -11.21 -9.32 9.10
N PRO A 5 -11.97 -10.01 8.24
CA PRO A 5 -11.84 -9.88 6.79
C PRO A 5 -11.95 -8.44 6.27
N ASP A 6 -12.59 -7.55 7.03
CA ASP A 6 -12.66 -6.11 6.77
C ASP A 6 -11.29 -5.40 6.71
N GLU A 7 -10.31 -5.77 7.54
CA GLU A 7 -9.04 -5.01 7.66
C GLU A 7 -8.15 -5.22 6.43
N LYS A 8 -8.09 -6.45 5.92
CA LYS A 8 -7.37 -6.78 4.69
C LYS A 8 -7.98 -6.11 3.46
N GLU A 9 -9.30 -6.10 3.34
CA GLU A 9 -9.96 -5.45 2.22
C GLU A 9 -9.83 -3.92 2.30
N GLU A 10 -9.88 -3.33 3.50
CA GLU A 10 -9.62 -1.90 3.70
C GLU A 10 -8.19 -1.52 3.29
N MET A 11 -7.19 -2.32 3.66
CA MET A 11 -5.80 -2.12 3.25
C MET A 11 -5.64 -2.19 1.73
N LYS A 12 -6.26 -3.21 1.11
CA LYS A 12 -6.24 -3.41 -0.33
C LYS A 12 -6.92 -2.26 -1.07
N GLU A 13 -8.06 -1.78 -0.58
CA GLU A 13 -8.76 -0.62 -1.13
C GLU A 13 -7.92 0.65 -1.01
N THR A 14 -7.31 0.87 0.15
CA THR A 14 -6.42 2.03 0.39
C THR A 14 -5.25 2.02 -0.60
N LEU A 15 -4.59 0.87 -0.81
CA LEU A 15 -3.53 0.73 -1.80
C LEU A 15 -4.02 0.98 -3.23
N ARG A 16 -5.20 0.47 -3.60
CA ARG A 16 -5.81 0.74 -4.92
C ARG A 16 -6.08 2.22 -5.12
N GLN A 17 -6.57 2.93 -4.10
CA GLN A 17 -6.81 4.37 -4.17
C GLN A 17 -5.50 5.14 -4.36
N VAL A 18 -4.45 4.82 -3.58
CA VAL A 18 -3.12 5.44 -3.74
C VAL A 18 -2.56 5.18 -5.13
N TYR A 19 -2.65 3.94 -5.61
CA TYR A 19 -2.22 3.56 -6.95
C TYR A 19 -2.96 4.37 -8.03
N GLY A 20 -4.29 4.49 -7.92
CA GLY A 20 -5.13 5.26 -8.83
C GLY A 20 -4.72 6.74 -8.89
N ILE A 21 -4.62 7.39 -7.73
CA ILE A 21 -4.23 8.81 -7.62
C ILE A 21 -2.88 9.07 -8.29
N LEU A 22 -1.89 8.21 -8.03
CA LEU A 22 -0.55 8.35 -8.59
C LEU A 22 -0.54 8.10 -10.11
N THR A 23 -1.35 7.14 -10.58
CA THR A 23 -1.49 6.81 -12.00
C THR A 23 -2.17 7.95 -12.77
N GLU A 24 -3.27 8.49 -12.27
CA GLU A 24 -4.01 9.59 -12.91
C GLU A 24 -3.17 10.87 -13.05
N LYS A 25 -2.19 11.06 -12.16
CA LYS A 25 -1.25 12.17 -12.20
C LYS A 25 0.00 11.90 -13.04
N GLY A 26 0.15 10.70 -13.60
CA GLY A 26 1.30 10.32 -14.43
C GLY A 26 2.57 10.03 -13.64
N TYR A 27 2.47 9.70 -12.36
CA TYR A 27 3.61 9.25 -11.56
C TYR A 27 3.82 7.73 -11.68
N ASN A 28 4.92 7.23 -11.14
CA ASN A 28 5.18 5.79 -11.00
C ASN A 28 4.63 5.29 -9.65
N PRO A 29 3.38 4.78 -9.59
CA PRO A 29 2.76 4.33 -8.35
C PRO A 29 3.58 3.24 -7.65
N ILE A 30 4.05 2.24 -8.41
CA ILE A 30 4.81 1.11 -7.86
C ILE A 30 6.11 1.59 -7.24
N GLY A 31 6.89 2.40 -7.96
CA GLY A 31 8.16 2.91 -7.45
C GLY A 31 8.02 3.73 -6.18
N GLN A 32 6.96 4.53 -6.07
CA GLN A 32 6.68 5.33 -4.87
C GLN A 32 6.21 4.49 -3.69
N ILE A 33 5.29 3.54 -3.93
CA ILE A 33 4.82 2.62 -2.88
C ILE A 33 6.00 1.80 -2.35
N VAL A 34 6.82 1.22 -3.23
CA VAL A 34 8.04 0.49 -2.83
C VAL A 34 9.00 1.40 -2.06
N GLY A 35 9.22 2.63 -2.54
CA GLY A 35 10.04 3.61 -1.84
C GLY A 35 9.55 3.91 -0.42
N TYR A 36 8.24 4.09 -0.25
CA TYR A 36 7.62 4.29 1.07
C TYR A 36 7.75 3.06 1.98
N LEU A 37 7.53 1.85 1.45
CA LEU A 37 7.63 0.61 2.22
C LEU A 37 9.06 0.36 2.74
N LEU A 38 10.08 0.73 1.97
CA LEU A 38 11.48 0.56 2.36
C LEU A 38 12.02 1.66 3.28
N SER A 39 11.60 2.90 3.04
CA SER A 39 12.15 4.07 3.74
C SER A 39 11.35 4.50 4.97
N GLU A 40 10.09 4.07 5.04
CA GLU A 40 9.10 4.57 5.98
C GLU A 40 8.75 6.06 5.82
N ASP A 41 9.35 6.74 4.84
CA ASP A 41 9.21 8.17 4.67
C ASP A 41 8.06 8.48 3.70
N PRO A 42 6.97 9.10 4.18
CA PRO A 42 5.83 9.48 3.35
C PRO A 42 6.19 10.51 2.27
N THR A 43 7.38 11.12 2.28
CA THR A 43 7.84 12.00 1.20
C THR A 43 8.04 11.25 -0.12
N TYR A 44 8.30 9.94 -0.08
CA TYR A 44 8.39 9.09 -1.28
C TYR A 44 7.08 8.99 -2.06
N ILE A 45 5.94 9.17 -1.40
CA ILE A 45 4.67 9.34 -2.09
C ILE A 45 4.53 10.81 -2.47
N THR A 46 4.30 11.10 -3.75
CA THR A 46 4.03 12.47 -4.19
C THR A 46 2.82 13.03 -3.46
N ASN A 47 2.91 14.29 -3.04
CA ASN A 47 1.79 14.98 -2.42
C ASN A 47 0.67 15.26 -3.43
N CYS A 48 -0.25 14.32 -3.62
CA CYS A 48 -1.40 14.44 -4.51
C CYS A 48 -2.65 13.89 -3.83
N ALA A 49 -3.75 14.63 -3.89
CA ALA A 49 -5.11 14.19 -3.51
C ALA A 49 -5.20 13.33 -2.23
N GLY A 50 -4.38 13.63 -1.21
CA GLY A 50 -4.39 12.88 0.06
C GLY A 50 -3.68 11.53 0.04
N ALA A 51 -2.96 11.15 -1.03
CA ALA A 51 -2.25 9.86 -1.15
C ALA A 51 -1.31 9.58 0.03
N ARG A 52 -0.60 10.60 0.53
CA ARG A 52 0.25 10.50 1.73
C ARG A 52 -0.52 10.18 3.00
N ALA A 53 -1.75 10.67 3.13
CA ALA A 53 -2.58 10.38 4.29
C ALA A 53 -3.16 8.96 4.20
N LEU A 54 -3.58 8.55 2.99
CA LEU A 54 -4.09 7.21 2.73
C LEU A 54 -3.04 6.13 3.00
N ILE A 55 -1.84 6.24 2.43
CA ILE A 55 -0.79 5.22 2.58
C ILE A 55 -0.32 5.04 4.03
N ARG A 56 -0.49 6.05 4.88
CA ARG A 56 -0.15 5.98 6.32
C ARG A 56 -1.14 5.16 7.14
N ARG A 57 -2.33 4.86 6.60
CA ARG A 57 -3.34 4.00 7.23
C ARG A 57 -3.08 2.51 7.03
N VAL A 58 -2.18 2.18 6.10
CA VAL A 58 -1.82 0.79 5.78
C VAL A 58 -0.87 0.26 6.86
N ASP A 59 -1.21 -0.89 7.44
CA ASP A 59 -0.27 -1.67 8.24
C ASP A 59 0.79 -2.28 7.30
N ARG A 60 2.01 -1.77 7.40
CA ARG A 60 3.09 -2.18 6.50
C ARG A 60 3.60 -3.58 6.81
N ASP A 61 3.62 -3.98 8.07
CA ASP A 61 4.13 -5.30 8.44
C ASP A 61 3.17 -6.37 7.93
N GLU A 62 1.86 -6.12 8.06
CA GLU A 62 0.83 -6.96 7.45
C GLU A 62 0.95 -7.00 5.93
N LEU A 63 1.07 -5.84 5.27
CA LEU A 63 1.24 -5.76 3.83
C LEU A 63 2.49 -6.50 3.34
N MET A 64 3.65 -6.28 3.97
CA MET A 64 4.89 -6.93 3.60
C MET A 64 4.80 -8.44 3.80
N GLY A 65 4.20 -8.89 4.91
CA GLY A 65 3.93 -10.29 5.16
C GLY A 65 3.01 -10.92 4.11
N GLU A 66 1.98 -10.20 3.68
CA GLU A 66 1.09 -10.64 2.60
C GLU A 66 1.85 -10.72 1.27
N LEU A 67 2.58 -9.68 0.87
CA LEU A 67 3.34 -9.64 -0.39
C LEU A 67 4.33 -10.81 -0.48
N VAL A 68 5.01 -11.15 0.62
CA VAL A 68 5.91 -12.32 0.69
C VAL A 68 5.13 -13.61 0.55
N ARG A 69 4.00 -13.77 1.25
CA ARG A 69 3.14 -14.96 1.15
C ARG A 69 2.59 -15.16 -0.27
N THR A 70 2.07 -14.11 -0.88
CA THR A 70 1.59 -14.12 -2.28
C THR A 70 2.72 -14.45 -3.24
N TYR A 71 3.91 -13.87 -3.08
CA TYR A 71 5.07 -14.15 -3.94
C TYR A 71 5.54 -15.60 -3.85
N LEU A 72 5.49 -16.20 -2.64
CA LEU A 72 5.82 -17.61 -2.41
C LEU A 72 4.69 -18.57 -2.79
N GLY A 73 3.52 -18.08 -3.20
CA GLY A 73 2.36 -18.90 -3.53
C GLY A 73 1.75 -19.61 -2.32
N LEU A 74 1.88 -19.03 -1.12
CA LEU A 74 1.32 -19.57 0.13
C LEU A 74 -0.16 -19.20 0.34
N GLU A 75 -0.73 -18.40 -0.57
CA GLU A 75 -2.16 -18.11 -0.61
C GLU A 75 -2.86 -19.14 -1.51
N GLY A 76 -3.45 -20.16 -0.87
CA GLY A 76 -4.24 -21.23 -1.47
C GLY A 76 -5.19 -21.82 -0.45
#